data_AF-A0A6N7VHW5-F1
#
_entry.id   AF-A0A6N7VHW5-F1
#
_cell.length_a   1.000
_cell.length_b   1.000
_cell.length_c   1.000
_cell.angle_alpha   90.00
_cell.angle_beta   90.00
_cell.angle_gamma   90.00
#
_symmetry.space_group_name_H-M   'P 1'
#
loop_
_entity.id
_entity.type
_entity.pdbx_description
1 polymer ?
#
loop_
_entity_poly.entity_id
_entity_poly.type
_entity_poly.pdbx_seq_one_letter_code
_entity_poly.pdbx_strand_id
1 'polypeptide(L)'
;MNQLGIGMATNTRMYVRMSDRISSDVSGGIQAVISSDNLVKKVWDGIQLKTMSRNPIKLTYVTASAKIYNFGEANGQLLSDIALFGTNGILLGFNKLIGNVPTGMKYSGCVTYHIYTQQPRTWIEQKVTHNGLYKIEDTALPGDTLTLRICFINRGSSDVGQVVFIVKLSEGLSLVPNTTYLYNICNPDGVLMPNVLDKNGFKVGTYGPGATAEILYQVRVDNNLKVGVELCSKAFVYYCDGVGGMDSIHSTSVIKVVSDRTKEVLQKTAKVQVTEDKKQPKDGIGTISYKEGIYTGELRDGKPHGHGKWTDDKGFVREGNFVDGKMEGHFVCFDEVGSWNEKYINDKRIFK
;
A
#
# COMPACT_ATOMS: atom_id res chain seq x y z
N MET A 1 -44.42 -7.64 -38.43
CA MET A 1 -43.76 -8.69 -39.23
C MET A 1 -43.05 -8.02 -40.38
N ASN A 2 -41.88 -8.51 -40.80
CA ASN A 2 -41.28 -8.11 -42.07
C ASN A 2 -41.91 -8.90 -43.24
N GLN A 3 -41.53 -8.57 -44.48
CA GLN A 3 -42.04 -9.21 -45.72
C GLN A 3 -41.91 -10.74 -45.78
N LEU A 4 -41.20 -11.37 -44.83
CA LEU A 4 -41.02 -12.83 -44.73
C LEU A 4 -41.88 -13.48 -43.63
N GLY A 5 -42.80 -12.75 -42.99
CA GLY A 5 -43.64 -13.27 -41.90
C GLY A 5 -42.89 -13.50 -40.58
N ILE A 6 -41.61 -13.11 -40.51
CA ILE A 6 -40.79 -13.23 -39.31
C ILE A 6 -40.99 -11.94 -38.48
N GLY A 7 -41.34 -12.10 -37.20
CA GLY A 7 -41.29 -10.99 -36.25
C GLY A 7 -39.85 -10.50 -36.12
N MET A 8 -39.63 -9.20 -35.95
CA MET A 8 -38.28 -8.65 -35.82
C MET A 8 -38.30 -7.57 -34.76
N ALA A 9 -37.45 -7.72 -33.75
CA ALA A 9 -37.19 -6.66 -32.80
C ALA A 9 -36.23 -5.66 -33.47
N THR A 10 -36.57 -4.38 -33.40
CA THR A 10 -35.80 -3.28 -33.99
C THR A 10 -35.20 -2.41 -32.91
N ASN A 11 -34.07 -1.77 -33.23
CA ASN A 11 -33.29 -0.96 -32.28
C ASN A 11 -33.01 -1.72 -30.97
N THR A 12 -32.79 -3.04 -31.07
CA THR A 12 -32.51 -3.88 -29.92
C THR A 12 -31.19 -3.50 -29.30
N ARG A 13 -31.21 -3.13 -28.01
CA ARG A 13 -30.07 -2.61 -27.26
C ARG A 13 -29.87 -3.40 -25.98
N MET A 14 -28.62 -3.51 -25.57
CA MET A 14 -28.24 -4.01 -24.26
C MET A 14 -27.45 -2.97 -23.50
N TYR A 15 -27.77 -2.78 -22.22
CA TYR A 15 -26.88 -2.08 -21.30
C TYR A 15 -26.73 -2.87 -20.00
N VAL A 16 -25.61 -2.63 -19.31
CA VAL A 16 -25.31 -3.20 -18.00
C VAL A 16 -25.24 -2.08 -16.97
N ARG A 17 -25.81 -2.36 -15.79
CA ARG A 17 -25.65 -1.57 -14.57
C ARG A 17 -24.95 -2.43 -13.55
N MET A 18 -23.91 -1.89 -12.93
CA MET A 18 -23.10 -2.58 -11.95
C MET A 18 -22.92 -1.67 -10.74
N SER A 19 -23.03 -2.23 -9.54
CA SER A 19 -22.70 -1.52 -8.31
C SER A 19 -21.19 -1.30 -8.21
N ASP A 20 -20.77 -0.07 -7.94
CA ASP A 20 -19.36 0.25 -7.78
C ASP A 20 -18.78 -0.22 -6.44
N ARG A 21 -19.63 -0.34 -5.41
CA ARG A 21 -19.25 -0.67 -4.03
C ARG A 21 -20.18 -1.72 -3.43
N ILE A 22 -19.59 -2.70 -2.77
CA ILE A 22 -20.29 -3.69 -1.94
C ILE A 22 -19.59 -3.77 -0.58
N SER A 23 -20.33 -3.65 0.51
CA SER A 23 -19.82 -3.76 1.88
C SER A 23 -20.70 -4.70 2.70
N SER A 24 -20.33 -4.95 3.96
CA SER A 24 -21.11 -5.83 4.84
C SER A 24 -22.55 -5.36 5.06
N ASP A 25 -22.77 -4.05 4.96
CA ASP A 25 -24.04 -3.34 5.14
C ASP A 25 -24.72 -2.93 3.82
N VAL A 26 -23.98 -2.84 2.73
CA VAL A 26 -24.49 -2.46 1.40
C VAL A 26 -24.35 -3.64 0.44
N SER A 27 -25.49 -4.25 0.08
CA SER A 27 -25.54 -5.22 -1.02
C SER A 27 -25.47 -4.48 -2.36
N GLY A 28 -24.85 -5.11 -3.36
CA GLY A 28 -24.80 -4.58 -4.71
C GLY A 28 -24.99 -5.69 -5.72
N GLY A 29 -24.87 -5.38 -7.01
CA GLY A 29 -25.09 -6.40 -8.01
C GLY A 29 -24.81 -5.91 -9.42
N ILE A 30 -25.15 -6.79 -10.36
CA ILE A 30 -25.07 -6.52 -11.79
C ILE A 30 -26.42 -6.80 -12.38
N GLN A 31 -26.91 -5.89 -13.20
CA GLN A 31 -28.15 -6.04 -13.95
C GLN A 31 -27.87 -5.77 -15.42
N ALA A 32 -28.18 -6.74 -16.27
CA ALA A 32 -28.23 -6.58 -17.72
C ALA A 32 -29.68 -6.31 -18.14
N VAL A 33 -29.88 -5.34 -19.03
CA VAL A 33 -31.19 -4.99 -19.57
C VAL A 33 -31.11 -5.04 -21.09
N ILE A 34 -32.06 -5.72 -21.71
CA ILE A 34 -32.26 -5.73 -23.16
C ILE A 34 -33.60 -5.05 -23.48
N SER A 35 -33.59 -4.13 -24.44
CA SER A 35 -34.77 -3.38 -24.87
C SER A 35 -34.88 -3.36 -26.39
N SER A 36 -36.08 -3.16 -26.92
CA SER A 36 -36.35 -2.92 -28.34
C SER A 36 -37.52 -1.95 -28.49
N ASP A 37 -37.65 -1.30 -29.65
CA ASP A 37 -38.67 -0.27 -29.84
C ASP A 37 -40.07 -0.84 -30.07
N ASN A 38 -40.18 -2.06 -30.60
CA ASN A 38 -41.42 -2.54 -31.21
C ASN A 38 -42.01 -3.84 -30.65
N LEU A 39 -41.22 -4.71 -30.01
CA LEU A 39 -41.70 -6.03 -29.53
C LEU A 39 -41.54 -6.23 -28.02
N VAL A 40 -40.35 -5.93 -27.50
CA VAL A 40 -40.04 -6.06 -26.08
C VAL A 40 -39.57 -4.71 -25.57
N LYS A 41 -40.39 -4.04 -24.77
CA LYS A 41 -40.03 -2.72 -24.24
C LYS A 41 -38.77 -2.80 -23.38
N LYS A 42 -38.71 -3.72 -22.40
CA LYS A 42 -37.51 -4.08 -21.63
C LYS A 42 -37.65 -5.49 -21.02
N VAL A 43 -36.58 -6.28 -21.04
CA VAL A 43 -36.36 -7.47 -20.21
C VAL A 43 -35.02 -7.33 -19.50
N TRP A 44 -34.86 -7.97 -18.35
CA TRP A 44 -33.65 -7.84 -17.56
C TRP A 44 -33.35 -9.13 -16.81
N ASP A 45 -32.07 -9.33 -16.51
CA ASP A 45 -31.55 -10.38 -15.65
C ASP A 45 -30.44 -9.79 -14.78
N GLY A 46 -30.20 -10.35 -13.60
CA GLY A 46 -29.22 -9.79 -12.69
C GLY A 46 -28.79 -10.71 -11.56
N ILE A 47 -27.63 -10.39 -11.01
CA ILE A 47 -26.99 -11.09 -9.91
C ILE A 47 -26.86 -10.12 -8.74
N GLN A 48 -27.33 -10.53 -7.57
CA GLN A 48 -27.11 -9.82 -6.32
C GLN A 48 -25.90 -10.42 -5.61
N LEU A 49 -25.06 -9.55 -5.07
CA LEU A 49 -23.77 -9.87 -4.45
C LEU A 49 -23.72 -9.24 -3.07
N LYS A 50 -23.23 -10.02 -2.11
CA LYS A 50 -23.00 -9.60 -0.73
C LYS A 50 -21.63 -10.07 -0.29
N THR A 51 -20.91 -9.22 0.43
CA THR A 51 -19.62 -9.57 1.02
C THR A 51 -19.75 -9.73 2.54
N MET A 52 -19.03 -10.71 3.10
CA MET A 52 -18.85 -10.86 4.55
C MET A 52 -17.57 -10.18 5.03
N SER A 53 -16.79 -9.58 4.12
CA SER A 53 -15.57 -8.87 4.48
C SER A 53 -15.90 -7.58 5.23
N ARG A 54 -15.07 -7.25 6.22
CA ARG A 54 -15.15 -5.94 6.90
C ARG A 54 -14.76 -4.79 5.98
N ASN A 55 -13.87 -5.04 5.02
CA ASN A 55 -13.44 -4.03 4.06
C ASN A 55 -14.35 -4.09 2.82
N PRO A 56 -14.84 -2.94 2.31
CA PRO A 56 -15.65 -2.90 1.11
C PRO A 56 -14.87 -3.43 -0.11
N ILE A 57 -15.60 -3.95 -1.09
CA ILE A 57 -15.06 -4.43 -2.37
C ILE A 57 -15.61 -3.60 -3.52
N LYS A 58 -14.79 -3.43 -4.55
CA LYS A 58 -15.17 -2.88 -5.85
C LYS A 58 -15.56 -4.01 -6.78
N LEU A 59 -16.63 -3.85 -7.55
CA LEU A 59 -16.80 -4.66 -8.76
C LEU A 59 -16.12 -3.95 -9.92
N THR A 60 -15.33 -4.69 -10.69
CA THR A 60 -14.59 -4.15 -11.82
C THR A 60 -14.86 -4.99 -13.06
N TYR A 61 -15.19 -4.30 -14.15
CA TYR A 61 -15.35 -4.90 -15.46
C TYR A 61 -13.98 -5.13 -16.10
N VAL A 62 -13.76 -6.30 -16.71
CA VAL A 62 -12.57 -6.56 -17.51
C VAL A 62 -12.78 -5.93 -18.88
N THR A 63 -12.03 -4.88 -19.18
CA THR A 63 -12.08 -4.18 -20.48
C THR A 63 -11.89 -5.14 -21.64
N ALA A 64 -12.62 -4.92 -22.73
CA ALA A 64 -12.61 -5.78 -23.93
C ALA A 64 -12.95 -7.26 -23.66
N SER A 65 -13.81 -7.55 -22.67
CA SER A 65 -14.28 -8.92 -22.40
C SER A 65 -15.68 -9.22 -22.97
N ALA A 66 -16.48 -8.19 -23.25
CA ALA A 66 -17.87 -8.38 -23.69
C ALA A 66 -17.95 -8.92 -25.13
N LYS A 67 -18.56 -10.10 -25.31
CA LYS A 67 -18.80 -10.72 -26.62
C LYS A 67 -20.24 -11.18 -26.77
N ILE A 68 -20.78 -11.06 -27.97
CA ILE A 68 -22.06 -11.69 -28.35
C ILE A 68 -21.81 -13.10 -28.89
N TYR A 69 -22.66 -14.05 -28.50
CA TYR A 69 -22.70 -15.39 -29.06
C TYR A 69 -24.09 -15.69 -29.59
N ASN A 70 -24.19 -16.07 -30.85
CA ASN A 70 -25.43 -16.43 -31.52
C ASN A 70 -25.12 -17.35 -32.71
N PHE A 71 -26.13 -17.65 -33.54
CA PHE A 71 -25.97 -18.50 -34.73
C PHE A 71 -25.86 -17.72 -36.04
N GLY A 72 -25.59 -16.41 -35.99
CA GLY A 72 -25.46 -15.52 -37.15
C GLY A 72 -24.06 -14.98 -37.35
N GLU A 73 -23.89 -14.06 -38.30
CA GLU A 73 -22.57 -13.47 -38.63
C GLU A 73 -21.98 -12.60 -37.51
N ALA A 74 -22.79 -12.16 -36.53
CA ALA A 74 -22.28 -11.38 -35.40
C ALA A 74 -21.64 -12.25 -34.32
N ASN A 75 -21.75 -13.58 -34.41
CA ASN A 75 -21.25 -14.52 -33.40
C ASN A 75 -19.76 -14.29 -33.10
N GLY A 76 -19.42 -14.15 -31.82
CA GLY A 76 -18.07 -13.92 -31.32
C GLY A 76 -17.58 -12.47 -31.40
N GLN A 77 -18.37 -11.54 -31.96
CA GLN A 77 -17.97 -10.14 -32.06
C GLN A 77 -17.84 -9.48 -30.68
N LEU A 78 -16.79 -8.65 -30.55
CA LEU A 78 -16.57 -7.83 -29.36
C LEU A 78 -17.59 -6.68 -29.33
N LEU A 79 -18.15 -6.43 -28.15
CA LEU A 79 -19.06 -5.31 -27.91
C LEU A 79 -18.28 -4.12 -27.33
N SER A 80 -18.71 -2.90 -27.65
CA SER A 80 -18.10 -1.70 -27.10
C SER A 80 -18.39 -1.58 -25.60
N ASP A 81 -17.34 -1.56 -24.79
CA ASP A 81 -17.39 -1.34 -23.34
C ASP A 81 -18.14 -0.05 -23.00
N ILE A 82 -17.79 1.05 -23.67
CA ILE A 82 -18.37 2.38 -23.46
C ILE A 82 -19.88 2.35 -23.74
N ALA A 83 -20.30 1.69 -24.82
CA ALA A 83 -21.72 1.61 -25.15
C ALA A 83 -22.47 0.66 -24.20
N LEU A 84 -21.87 -0.46 -23.81
CA LEU A 84 -22.47 -1.46 -22.91
C LEU A 84 -22.77 -0.88 -21.53
N PHE A 85 -21.88 -0.06 -20.98
CA PHE A 85 -22.09 0.62 -19.70
C PHE A 85 -22.70 2.03 -19.85
N GLY A 86 -22.92 2.49 -21.09
CA GLY A 86 -23.51 3.78 -21.39
C GLY A 86 -25.00 3.90 -21.09
N THR A 87 -25.55 5.09 -21.29
CA THR A 87 -26.98 5.38 -21.12
C THR A 87 -27.84 4.73 -22.21
N ASN A 88 -27.34 4.70 -23.45
CA ASN A 88 -28.07 4.24 -24.63
C ASN A 88 -27.92 2.74 -24.92
N GLY A 89 -27.00 2.05 -24.24
CA GLY A 89 -26.67 0.66 -24.54
C GLY A 89 -26.01 0.44 -25.90
N ILE A 90 -25.44 -0.75 -26.07
CA ILE A 90 -24.90 -1.23 -27.34
C ILE A 90 -26.01 -1.86 -28.18
N LEU A 91 -25.99 -1.65 -29.50
CA LEU A 91 -26.89 -2.34 -30.43
C LEU A 91 -26.53 -3.82 -30.51
N LEU A 92 -27.55 -4.68 -30.47
CA LEU A 92 -27.42 -6.11 -30.70
C LEU A 92 -27.88 -6.46 -32.12
N GLY A 93 -27.57 -7.67 -32.59
CA GLY A 93 -28.16 -8.20 -33.81
C GLY A 93 -27.66 -9.59 -34.14
N PHE A 94 -28.39 -10.26 -35.05
CA PHE A 94 -28.06 -11.64 -35.43
C PHE A 94 -26.84 -11.71 -36.34
N ASN A 95 -26.84 -10.95 -37.44
CA ASN A 95 -25.72 -10.88 -38.39
C ASN A 95 -24.84 -9.64 -38.21
N LYS A 96 -25.45 -8.50 -37.85
CA LYS A 96 -24.76 -7.23 -37.65
C LYS A 96 -25.31 -6.54 -36.41
N LEU A 97 -24.46 -5.82 -35.67
CA LEU A 97 -24.83 -5.07 -34.47
C LEU A 97 -25.58 -3.77 -34.79
N ILE A 98 -26.72 -3.89 -35.47
CA ILE A 98 -27.51 -2.77 -35.99
C ILE A 98 -28.90 -2.64 -35.31
N GLY A 99 -29.17 -3.45 -34.29
CA GLY A 99 -30.43 -3.43 -33.55
C GLY A 99 -31.52 -4.33 -34.12
N ASN A 100 -31.24 -5.13 -35.16
CA ASN A 100 -32.22 -6.02 -35.77
C ASN A 100 -32.03 -7.45 -35.27
N VAL A 101 -33.00 -7.94 -34.49
CA VAL A 101 -33.01 -9.30 -33.94
C VAL A 101 -34.29 -10.02 -34.39
N PRO A 102 -34.19 -11.02 -35.28
CA PRO A 102 -35.35 -11.79 -35.71
C PRO A 102 -35.95 -12.64 -34.58
N THR A 103 -37.25 -12.89 -34.62
CA THR A 103 -37.96 -13.69 -33.60
C THR A 103 -37.85 -15.18 -33.87
N GLY A 104 -37.63 -15.97 -32.82
CA GLY A 104 -37.61 -17.44 -32.85
C GLY A 104 -36.37 -18.02 -32.18
N MET A 105 -36.47 -19.23 -31.62
CA MET A 105 -35.39 -19.84 -30.83
C MET A 105 -34.07 -20.00 -31.60
N LYS A 106 -34.13 -20.20 -32.92
CA LYS A 106 -32.92 -20.28 -33.78
C LYS A 106 -32.12 -18.98 -33.85
N TYR A 107 -32.70 -17.85 -33.47
CA TYR A 107 -32.05 -16.54 -33.40
C TYR A 107 -31.65 -16.16 -31.97
N SER A 108 -31.75 -17.11 -31.02
CA SER A 108 -31.29 -16.91 -29.67
C SER A 108 -29.77 -16.73 -29.61
N GLY A 109 -29.33 -16.12 -28.52
CA GLY A 109 -27.93 -15.87 -28.25
C GLY A 109 -27.77 -15.33 -26.84
N CYS A 110 -26.53 -15.14 -26.43
CA CYS A 110 -26.18 -14.53 -25.16
C CYS A 110 -25.05 -13.51 -25.35
N VAL A 111 -24.88 -12.68 -24.34
CA VAL A 111 -23.71 -11.82 -24.21
C VAL A 111 -22.97 -12.25 -22.97
N THR A 112 -21.67 -12.52 -23.10
CA THR A 112 -20.81 -12.83 -21.95
C THR A 112 -19.83 -11.70 -21.73
N TYR A 113 -19.48 -11.43 -20.49
CA TYR A 113 -18.42 -10.51 -20.11
C TYR A 113 -17.79 -10.96 -18.78
N HIS A 114 -16.58 -10.49 -18.50
CA HIS A 114 -15.88 -10.83 -17.27
C HIS A 114 -15.89 -9.66 -16.29
N ILE A 115 -16.06 -10.01 -15.02
CA ILE A 115 -16.00 -9.12 -13.87
C ILE A 115 -15.06 -9.73 -12.83
N TYR A 116 -14.44 -8.89 -12.01
CA TYR A 116 -13.67 -9.32 -10.87
C TYR A 116 -13.83 -8.34 -9.72
N THR A 117 -13.50 -8.77 -8.51
CA THR A 117 -13.56 -7.92 -7.33
C THR A 117 -12.18 -7.34 -7.02
N GLN A 118 -12.15 -6.07 -6.60
CA GLN A 118 -10.96 -5.44 -6.05
C GLN A 118 -11.20 -5.07 -4.58
N GLN A 119 -10.15 -5.09 -3.78
CA GLN A 119 -10.25 -4.73 -2.37
C GLN A 119 -8.98 -3.97 -1.92
N PRO A 120 -9.13 -2.85 -1.21
CA PRO A 120 -8.02 -2.20 -0.53
C PRO A 120 -7.57 -3.07 0.65
N ARG A 121 -6.25 -3.22 0.80
CA ARG A 121 -5.69 -3.86 1.99
C ARG A 121 -4.40 -3.16 2.35
N THR A 122 -4.47 -2.26 3.30
CA THR A 122 -3.32 -1.45 3.72
C THR A 122 -2.66 -2.06 4.95
N TRP A 123 -1.40 -1.73 5.15
CA TRP A 123 -0.64 -2.06 6.35
C TRP A 123 0.26 -0.90 6.72
N ILE A 124 0.36 -0.65 8.02
CA ILE A 124 1.25 0.36 8.61
C ILE A 124 2.05 -0.26 9.75
N GLU A 125 3.32 0.09 9.84
CA GLU A 125 4.15 -0.22 10.99
C GLU A 125 5.00 0.99 11.33
N GLN A 126 4.96 1.41 12.59
CA GLN A 126 5.87 2.41 13.12
C GLN A 126 6.86 1.75 14.05
N LYS A 127 8.13 2.07 13.85
CA LYS A 127 9.22 1.65 14.71
C LYS A 127 10.05 2.86 15.13
N VAL A 128 10.72 2.73 16.26
CA VAL A 128 11.67 3.69 16.82
C VAL A 128 13.05 3.04 16.90
N THR A 129 14.08 3.85 16.74
CA THR A 129 15.44 3.45 17.05
C THR A 129 16.20 4.60 17.68
N HIS A 130 16.96 4.27 18.71
CA HIS A 130 17.98 5.14 19.24
C HIS A 130 19.31 4.97 18.51
N ASN A 131 19.68 3.73 18.15
CA ASN A 131 21.04 3.42 17.69
C ASN A 131 21.11 2.15 16.81
N GLY A 132 20.20 1.97 15.86
CA GLY A 132 20.48 1.08 14.71
C GLY A 132 19.45 0.04 14.31
N LEU A 133 18.68 -0.51 15.24
CA LEU A 133 17.63 -1.48 14.91
C LEU A 133 16.29 -0.85 15.24
N TYR A 134 15.46 -0.73 14.23
CA TYR A 134 14.08 -0.30 14.36
C TYR A 134 13.26 -1.34 15.13
N LYS A 135 12.69 -0.92 16.25
CA LYS A 135 11.86 -1.75 17.14
C LYS A 135 10.53 -1.06 17.40
N ILE A 136 9.53 -1.85 17.81
CA ILE A 136 8.25 -1.29 18.26
C ILE A 136 8.43 -0.58 19.60
N GLU A 137 9.32 -1.08 20.45
CA GLU A 137 9.70 -0.46 21.72
C GLU A 137 11.21 -0.25 21.80
N ASP A 138 11.64 0.91 22.29
CA ASP A 138 13.04 1.18 22.60
C ASP A 138 13.17 1.94 23.93
N THR A 139 14.40 2.03 24.43
CA THR A 139 14.73 2.76 25.66
C THR A 139 15.54 4.01 25.35
N ALA A 140 15.28 5.08 26.10
CA ALA A 140 15.98 6.35 25.93
C ALA A 140 16.26 7.01 27.29
N LEU A 141 17.26 7.88 27.32
CA LEU A 141 17.56 8.79 28.40
C LEU A 141 16.82 10.12 28.16
N PRO A 142 16.56 10.90 29.23
CA PRO A 142 16.16 12.28 29.07
C PRO A 142 17.14 13.04 28.18
N GLY A 143 16.64 13.77 27.18
CA GLY A 143 17.45 14.52 26.22
C GLY A 143 17.89 13.75 24.97
N ASP A 144 17.74 12.43 24.92
CA ASP A 144 18.09 11.64 23.73
C ASP A 144 17.26 12.07 22.51
N THR A 145 17.87 11.95 21.34
CA THR A 145 17.18 12.09 20.05
C THR A 145 17.03 10.72 19.42
N LEU A 146 15.82 10.40 18.98
CA LEU A 146 15.44 9.09 18.45
C LEU A 146 14.91 9.25 17.03
N THR A 147 15.22 8.29 16.17
CA THR A 147 14.68 8.25 14.81
C THR A 147 13.48 7.31 14.77
N LEU A 148 12.38 7.78 14.20
CA LEU A 148 11.16 7.01 13.98
C LEU A 148 10.96 6.79 12.49
N ARG A 149 10.47 5.59 12.17
CA ARG A 149 10.19 5.14 10.82
C ARG A 149 8.77 4.62 10.73
N ILE A 150 7.99 5.15 9.80
CA ILE A 150 6.66 4.66 9.45
C ILE A 150 6.78 3.97 8.08
N CYS A 151 6.47 2.68 8.03
CA CYS A 151 6.34 1.92 6.79
C CYS A 151 4.87 1.75 6.45
N PHE A 152 4.47 2.18 5.27
CA PHE A 152 3.13 1.99 4.71
C PHE A 152 3.20 1.14 3.43
N ILE A 153 2.24 0.24 3.25
CA ILE A 153 2.10 -0.56 2.04
C ILE A 153 0.63 -0.79 1.70
N ASN A 154 0.28 -0.67 0.42
CA ASN A 154 -0.96 -1.18 -0.13
C ASN A 154 -0.76 -2.64 -0.59
N ARG A 155 -1.23 -3.61 0.19
CA ARG A 155 -1.26 -5.05 -0.14
C ARG A 155 -2.58 -5.47 -0.82
N GLY A 156 -3.43 -4.50 -1.17
CA GLY A 156 -4.71 -4.73 -1.83
C GLY A 156 -4.59 -4.88 -3.35
N SER A 157 -5.73 -5.03 -4.00
CA SER A 157 -5.86 -5.12 -5.47
C SER A 157 -6.52 -3.90 -6.11
N SER A 158 -6.88 -2.88 -5.31
CA SER A 158 -7.30 -1.55 -5.75
C SER A 158 -6.32 -0.48 -5.29
N ASP A 159 -6.31 0.64 -6.00
CA ASP A 159 -5.61 1.84 -5.58
C ASP A 159 -6.19 2.38 -4.26
N VAL A 160 -5.34 2.90 -3.37
CA VAL A 160 -5.77 3.70 -2.23
C VAL A 160 -5.35 5.14 -2.44
N GLY A 161 -6.32 6.04 -2.43
CA GLY A 161 -6.14 7.45 -2.81
C GLY A 161 -6.06 8.36 -1.60
N GLN A 162 -5.70 9.63 -1.83
CA GLN A 162 -5.74 10.69 -0.81
C GLN A 162 -5.04 10.29 0.49
N VAL A 163 -3.91 9.57 0.38
CA VAL A 163 -3.19 9.07 1.56
C VAL A 163 -2.59 10.27 2.31
N VAL A 164 -2.86 10.35 3.62
CA VAL A 164 -2.41 11.41 4.52
C VAL A 164 -1.79 10.80 5.77
N PHE A 165 -0.58 11.24 6.13
CA PHE A 165 0.10 10.84 7.36
C PHE A 165 -0.06 11.90 8.45
N ILE A 166 -0.37 11.45 9.67
CA ILE A 166 -0.43 12.28 10.88
C ILE A 166 0.29 11.55 12.01
N VAL A 167 1.14 12.23 12.76
CA VAL A 167 1.75 11.69 13.98
C VAL A 167 1.26 12.46 15.21
N LYS A 168 0.97 11.74 16.28
CA LYS A 168 0.70 12.30 17.61
C LYS A 168 1.77 11.80 18.57
N LEU A 169 2.43 12.73 19.25
CA LEU A 169 3.44 12.45 20.27
C LEU A 169 2.82 12.61 21.66
N SER A 170 3.19 11.74 22.60
CA SER A 170 2.92 11.94 24.03
C SER A 170 3.63 13.20 24.55
N GLU A 171 3.10 13.76 25.63
CA GLU A 171 3.80 14.80 26.40
C GLU A 171 5.19 14.28 26.83
N GLY A 172 6.22 15.13 26.71
CA GLY A 172 7.62 14.74 26.92
C GLY A 172 8.38 14.33 25.65
N LEU A 173 7.72 14.27 24.49
CA LEU A 173 8.35 14.17 23.18
C LEU A 173 8.12 15.43 22.35
N SER A 174 9.15 15.85 21.62
CA SER A 174 9.06 16.96 20.67
C SER A 174 9.65 16.55 19.32
N LEU A 175 9.02 16.95 18.21
CA LEU A 175 9.60 16.73 16.89
C LEU A 175 10.87 17.58 16.73
N VAL A 176 11.93 16.98 16.21
CA VAL A 176 13.11 17.74 15.75
C VAL A 176 12.78 18.37 14.40
N PRO A 177 12.77 19.72 14.27
CA PRO A 177 12.39 20.37 13.02
C PRO A 177 13.26 19.93 11.83
N ASN A 178 12.69 19.95 10.63
CA ASN A 178 13.38 19.61 9.37
C ASN A 178 13.97 18.19 9.29
N THR A 179 13.38 17.24 10.02
CA THR A 179 13.80 15.82 9.98
C THR A 179 12.76 14.89 9.33
N THR A 180 11.59 15.40 8.93
CA THR A 180 10.56 14.59 8.29
C THR A 180 10.85 14.37 6.81
N TYR A 181 11.14 13.15 6.40
CA TYR A 181 11.36 12.78 4.99
C TYR A 181 10.36 11.74 4.53
N LEU A 182 9.84 11.91 3.30
CA LEU A 182 9.04 10.91 2.59
C LEU A 182 9.87 10.22 1.53
N TYR A 183 9.90 8.90 1.56
CA TYR A 183 10.44 8.04 0.52
C TYR A 183 9.31 7.24 -0.13
N ASN A 184 9.23 7.29 -1.45
CA ASN A 184 8.31 6.47 -2.25
C ASN A 184 8.86 6.39 -3.69
N ILE A 185 8.12 5.75 -4.60
CA ILE A 185 8.58 5.57 -5.99
C ILE A 185 8.81 6.90 -6.74
N CYS A 186 8.08 7.97 -6.39
CA CYS A 186 8.24 9.30 -6.98
C CYS A 186 9.38 10.09 -6.33
N ASN A 187 9.73 9.75 -5.09
CA ASN A 187 10.76 10.39 -4.29
C ASN A 187 11.72 9.30 -3.77
N PRO A 188 12.43 8.59 -4.66
CA PRO A 188 13.35 7.53 -4.26
C PRO A 188 14.50 8.09 -3.41
N ASP A 189 14.77 9.40 -3.55
CA ASP A 189 15.82 10.11 -2.84
C ASP A 189 15.41 10.77 -1.54
N GLY A 190 14.16 10.55 -1.13
CA GLY A 190 13.58 11.28 -0.03
C GLY A 190 13.23 12.69 -0.45
N VAL A 191 12.10 13.18 0.03
CA VAL A 191 11.73 14.58 -0.07
C VAL A 191 11.44 15.09 1.32
N LEU A 192 12.03 16.23 1.67
CA LEU A 192 11.77 16.91 2.94
C LEU A 192 10.30 17.31 2.97
N MET A 193 9.59 16.87 4.00
CA MET A 193 8.16 17.10 4.17
C MET A 193 7.90 18.18 5.22
N PRO A 194 6.70 18.81 5.16
CA PRO A 194 6.20 19.63 6.25
C PRO A 194 6.09 18.87 7.58
N ASN A 195 5.77 19.60 8.66
CA ASN A 195 5.67 19.05 10.01
C ASN A 195 4.62 17.91 10.09
N VAL A 196 5.07 16.70 10.45
CA VAL A 196 4.24 15.49 10.58
C VAL A 196 3.18 15.58 11.71
N LEU A 197 3.37 16.53 12.63
CA LEU A 197 2.46 16.79 13.76
C LEU A 197 1.29 17.71 13.39
N ASP A 198 1.20 18.19 12.15
CA ASP A 198 0.07 19.00 11.70
C ASP A 198 -1.25 18.24 11.87
N LYS A 199 -2.28 18.92 12.40
CA LYS A 199 -3.62 18.36 12.60
C LYS A 199 -4.24 17.85 11.30
N ASN A 200 -3.88 18.44 10.17
CA ASN A 200 -4.35 18.04 8.83
C ASN A 200 -3.39 17.06 8.15
N GLY A 201 -2.22 16.79 8.74
CA GLY A 201 -1.16 15.98 8.15
C GLY A 201 -0.64 16.54 6.83
N PHE A 202 -0.04 15.66 6.04
CA PHE A 202 0.35 15.98 4.67
C PHE A 202 -0.12 14.88 3.71
N LYS A 203 -0.66 15.31 2.58
CA LYS A 203 -1.14 14.42 1.52
C LYS A 203 0.03 13.94 0.67
N VAL A 204 0.13 12.62 0.50
CA VAL A 204 1.23 11.95 -0.21
C VAL A 204 0.78 11.25 -1.50
N GLY A 205 -0.49 11.43 -1.90
CA GLY A 205 -1.02 10.98 -3.18
C GLY A 205 -1.79 9.66 -3.12
N THR A 206 -1.71 8.91 -4.23
CA THR A 206 -2.42 7.64 -4.46
C THR A 206 -1.40 6.52 -4.58
N TYR A 207 -1.70 5.37 -3.98
CA TYR A 207 -0.83 4.20 -3.91
C TYR A 207 -1.56 3.00 -4.52
N GLY A 208 -1.07 2.54 -5.68
CA GLY A 208 -1.58 1.33 -6.33
C GLY A 208 -1.21 0.04 -5.59
N PRO A 209 -1.70 -1.12 -6.06
CA PRO A 209 -1.32 -2.43 -5.52
C PRO A 209 0.20 -2.61 -5.43
N GLY A 210 0.70 -3.02 -4.25
CA GLY A 210 2.12 -3.21 -3.96
C GLY A 210 2.91 -1.94 -3.67
N ALA A 211 2.34 -0.75 -3.88
CA ALA A 211 3.05 0.51 -3.66
C ALA A 211 3.30 0.77 -2.16
N THR A 212 4.46 1.36 -1.86
CA THR A 212 4.93 1.63 -0.51
C THR A 212 5.26 3.11 -0.31
N ALA A 213 5.17 3.55 0.95
CA ALA A 213 5.74 4.80 1.41
C ALA A 213 6.47 4.59 2.72
N GLU A 214 7.52 5.37 2.92
CA GLU A 214 8.26 5.41 4.16
C GLU A 214 8.40 6.85 4.64
N ILE A 215 8.11 7.08 5.92
CA ILE A 215 8.33 8.37 6.58
C ILE A 215 9.40 8.20 7.65
N LEU A 216 10.47 8.98 7.56
CA LEU A 216 11.48 9.12 8.62
C LEU A 216 11.31 10.46 9.32
N TYR A 217 11.44 10.49 10.64
CA TYR A 217 11.46 11.73 11.42
C TYR A 217 12.17 11.51 12.75
N GLN A 218 12.73 12.58 13.33
CA GLN A 218 13.40 12.50 14.63
C GLN A 218 12.56 13.18 15.71
N VAL A 219 12.58 12.59 16.91
CA VAL A 219 11.97 13.19 18.11
C VAL A 219 13.02 13.33 19.20
N ARG A 220 12.88 14.37 20.02
CA ARG A 220 13.69 14.61 21.21
C ARG A 220 12.89 14.31 22.46
N VAL A 221 13.50 13.53 23.36
CA VAL A 221 12.99 13.25 24.70
C VAL A 221 13.27 14.45 25.60
N ASP A 222 12.27 14.91 26.34
CA ASP A 222 12.44 16.03 27.27
C ASP A 222 13.47 15.69 28.36
N ASN A 223 14.38 16.64 28.61
CA ASN A 223 15.48 16.52 29.58
C ASN A 223 14.99 16.33 31.03
N ASN A 224 13.75 16.74 31.33
CA ASN A 224 13.23 16.76 32.70
C ASN A 224 12.37 15.53 33.05
N LEU A 225 12.31 14.53 32.18
CA LEU A 225 11.49 13.34 32.41
C LEU A 225 12.09 12.44 33.49
N LYS A 226 11.20 11.88 34.30
CA LYS A 226 11.56 10.91 35.33
C LYS A 226 11.80 9.53 34.69
N VAL A 227 12.74 8.79 35.26
CA VAL A 227 12.97 7.38 34.91
C VAL A 227 11.70 6.56 35.16
N GLY A 228 11.39 5.65 34.25
CA GLY A 228 10.20 4.78 34.29
C GLY A 228 8.98 5.35 33.57
N VAL A 229 9.04 6.58 33.04
CA VAL A 229 7.98 7.13 32.19
C VAL A 229 7.97 6.42 30.85
N GLU A 230 6.78 6.03 30.38
CA GLU A 230 6.56 5.51 29.03
C GLU A 230 5.99 6.61 28.13
N LEU A 231 6.66 6.84 27.01
CA LEU A 231 6.26 7.81 25.99
C LEU A 231 5.82 7.05 24.74
N CYS A 232 4.89 7.62 23.98
CA CYS A 232 4.40 7.01 22.76
C CYS A 232 4.51 8.01 21.60
N SER A 233 4.89 7.48 20.43
CA SER A 233 4.55 8.11 19.16
C SER A 233 3.50 7.27 18.47
N LYS A 234 2.40 7.88 18.02
CA LYS A 234 1.33 7.19 17.31
C LYS A 234 1.15 7.79 15.91
N ALA A 235 1.46 6.99 14.89
CA ALA A 235 1.19 7.30 13.49
C ALA A 235 -0.21 6.89 13.10
N PHE A 236 -0.88 7.76 12.35
CA PHE A 236 -2.15 7.52 11.69
C PHE A 236 -1.96 7.72 10.19
N VAL A 237 -2.59 6.84 9.41
CA VAL A 237 -2.73 7.00 7.97
C VAL A 237 -4.21 7.02 7.64
N TYR A 238 -4.65 8.13 7.05
CA TYR A 238 -6.00 8.29 6.52
C TYR A 238 -5.94 8.15 5.00
N TYR A 239 -6.89 7.45 4.41
CA TYR A 239 -6.92 7.22 2.97
C TYR A 239 -8.34 7.01 2.46
N CYS A 240 -8.52 7.26 1.17
CA CYS A 240 -9.66 6.76 0.40
C CYS A 240 -9.36 5.32 0.01
N ASP A 241 -10.27 4.42 0.36
CA ASP A 241 -10.16 2.96 0.21
C ASP A 241 -10.23 2.46 -1.25
N GLY A 242 -10.20 3.36 -2.23
CA GLY A 242 -10.31 3.00 -3.66
C GLY A 242 -11.71 2.59 -4.12
N VAL A 243 -12.67 2.50 -3.20
CA VAL A 243 -14.06 2.09 -3.44
C VAL A 243 -15.07 3.12 -2.91
N GLY A 244 -14.60 4.34 -2.64
CA GLY A 244 -15.41 5.51 -2.30
C GLY A 244 -15.63 5.73 -0.80
N GLY A 245 -15.00 4.94 0.07
CA GLY A 245 -14.98 5.15 1.52
C GLY A 245 -13.69 5.82 1.99
N MET A 246 -13.77 6.45 3.17
CA MET A 246 -12.59 6.91 3.91
C MET A 246 -12.33 5.94 5.05
N ASP A 247 -11.07 5.57 5.23
CA ASP A 247 -10.63 4.62 6.24
C ASP A 247 -9.34 5.12 6.90
N SER A 248 -8.99 4.51 8.03
CA SER A 248 -7.79 4.87 8.79
C SER A 248 -7.15 3.67 9.45
N ILE A 249 -5.83 3.64 9.42
CA ILE A 249 -4.99 2.68 10.15
C ILE A 249 -4.00 3.42 11.02
N HIS A 250 -3.49 2.76 12.07
CA HIS A 250 -2.51 3.37 12.96
C HIS A 250 -1.48 2.37 13.45
N SER A 251 -0.32 2.88 13.84
CA SER A 251 0.73 2.12 14.52
C SER A 251 1.36 2.98 15.62
N THR A 252 1.81 2.35 16.69
CA THR A 252 2.37 3.03 17.86
C THR A 252 3.75 2.46 18.14
N SER A 253 4.70 3.33 18.46
CA SER A 253 6.00 2.95 19.03
C SER A 253 6.11 3.49 20.44
N VAL A 254 6.70 2.69 21.33
CA VAL A 254 6.86 3.01 22.76
C VAL A 254 8.32 3.32 23.06
N ILE A 255 8.55 4.34 23.87
CA ILE A 255 9.87 4.75 24.34
C ILE A 255 9.85 4.75 25.86
N LYS A 256 10.67 3.91 26.49
CA LYS A 256 10.77 3.83 27.96
C LYS A 256 11.95 4.65 28.43
N VAL A 257 11.69 5.63 29.29
CA VAL A 257 12.74 6.48 29.86
C VAL A 257 13.51 5.69 30.92
N VAL A 258 14.80 5.51 30.72
CA VAL A 258 15.70 4.76 31.62
C VAL A 258 16.78 5.67 32.20
N SER A 259 17.48 5.19 33.24
CA SER A 259 18.69 5.85 33.75
C SER A 259 19.94 5.35 33.03
N ASP A 260 21.03 6.12 33.08
CA ASP A 260 22.34 5.75 32.54
C ASP A 260 22.81 4.38 33.04
N ARG A 261 22.66 4.12 34.34
CA ARG A 261 23.04 2.86 34.98
C ARG A 261 22.25 1.67 34.44
N THR A 262 20.96 1.85 34.14
CA THR A 262 20.12 0.80 33.55
C THR A 262 20.45 0.58 32.07
N LYS A 263 20.75 1.65 31.33
CA LYS A 263 21.17 1.59 29.92
C LYS A 263 22.48 0.83 29.76
N GLU A 264 23.47 1.07 30.62
CA GLU A 264 24.72 0.30 30.63
C GLU A 264 24.51 -1.19 30.89
N VAL A 265 23.61 -1.56 31.82
CA VAL A 265 23.30 -2.96 32.12
C VAL A 265 22.59 -3.62 30.95
N LEU A 266 21.65 -2.94 30.29
CA LEU A 266 20.97 -3.46 29.10
C LEU A 266 21.94 -3.64 27.92
N GLN A 267 22.85 -2.68 27.71
CA GLN A 267 23.89 -2.78 26.67
C GLN A 267 24.91 -3.89 26.96
N LYS A 268 25.33 -4.07 28.22
CA LYS A 268 26.22 -5.17 28.62
C LYS A 268 25.54 -6.53 28.47
N THR A 269 24.28 -6.66 28.90
CA THR A 269 23.50 -7.91 28.75
C THR A 269 23.26 -8.26 27.28
N ALA A 270 22.99 -7.26 26.42
CA ALA A 270 22.86 -7.46 24.98
C ALA A 270 24.18 -7.90 24.32
N LYS A 271 25.34 -7.38 24.76
CA LYS A 271 26.66 -7.84 24.31
C LYS A 271 26.97 -9.28 24.76
N VAL A 272 26.57 -9.67 25.97
CA VAL A 272 26.77 -11.04 26.50
C VAL A 272 25.96 -12.09 25.73
N GLN A 273 24.81 -11.74 25.15
CA GLN A 273 24.04 -12.65 24.28
C GLN A 273 24.70 -12.92 22.92
N VAL A 274 25.71 -12.13 22.51
CA VAL A 274 26.37 -12.26 21.19
C VAL A 274 27.63 -13.15 21.24
N THR A 275 28.02 -13.67 22.41
CA THR A 275 29.24 -14.47 22.59
C THR A 275 29.02 -15.97 22.87
N GLU A 276 28.02 -16.60 22.23
CA GLU A 276 28.02 -18.07 22.10
C GLU A 276 28.06 -18.48 20.62
N ASP A 277 29.14 -19.17 20.27
CA ASP A 277 29.51 -19.69 18.95
C ASP A 277 28.39 -20.48 18.25
N LYS A 278 27.48 -19.78 17.56
CA LYS A 278 26.55 -20.40 16.61
C LYS A 278 26.79 -19.83 15.23
N LYS A 279 26.95 -20.73 14.25
CA LYS A 279 27.00 -20.43 12.80
C LYS A 279 26.06 -19.27 12.48
N GLN A 280 26.59 -18.22 11.86
CA GLN A 280 25.80 -17.06 11.45
C GLN A 280 24.59 -17.51 10.62
N PRO A 281 23.38 -16.97 10.90
CA PRO A 281 22.21 -17.29 10.12
C PRO A 281 22.43 -16.89 8.66
N LYS A 282 22.15 -17.81 7.72
CA LYS A 282 22.25 -17.53 6.28
C LYS A 282 21.19 -16.52 5.83
N ASP A 283 19.98 -16.62 6.40
CA ASP A 283 18.87 -15.74 6.09
C ASP A 283 18.25 -15.20 7.37
N GLY A 284 17.61 -14.03 7.29
CA GLY A 284 16.98 -13.37 8.43
C GLY A 284 17.91 -12.39 9.15
N ILE A 285 17.65 -12.06 10.42
CA ILE A 285 18.45 -11.06 11.13
C ILE A 285 19.75 -11.69 11.64
N GLY A 286 20.89 -11.05 11.36
CA GLY A 286 22.19 -11.49 11.84
C GLY A 286 23.19 -10.37 12.03
N THR A 287 24.36 -10.75 12.56
CA THR A 287 25.50 -9.87 12.78
C THR A 287 26.71 -10.44 12.05
N ILE A 288 27.38 -9.62 11.26
CA ILE A 288 28.62 -9.99 10.57
C ILE A 288 29.72 -9.04 11.01
N SER A 289 30.78 -9.61 11.60
CA SER A 289 31.98 -8.86 11.95
C SER A 289 32.94 -8.87 10.76
N TYR A 290 33.29 -7.68 10.29
CA TYR A 290 34.33 -7.45 9.30
C TYR A 290 35.55 -6.84 9.98
N LYS A 291 36.69 -6.83 9.30
CA LYS A 291 37.90 -6.15 9.78
C LYS A 291 37.69 -4.64 9.96
N GLU A 292 36.81 -4.06 9.15
CA GLU A 292 36.57 -2.61 9.03
C GLU A 292 35.37 -2.13 9.85
N GLY A 293 34.58 -3.06 10.41
CA GLY A 293 33.33 -2.71 11.09
C GLY A 293 32.43 -3.90 11.37
N ILE A 294 31.29 -3.63 11.98
CA ILE A 294 30.27 -4.62 12.32
C ILE A 294 28.99 -4.26 11.58
N TYR A 295 28.46 -5.24 10.84
CA TYR A 295 27.13 -5.17 10.27
C TYR A 295 26.11 -5.85 11.19
N THR A 296 24.96 -5.21 11.40
CA THR A 296 23.78 -5.80 12.05
C THR A 296 22.55 -5.51 11.21
N GLY A 297 21.82 -6.53 10.77
CA GLY A 297 20.63 -6.32 9.94
C GLY A 297 20.15 -7.58 9.25
N GLU A 298 19.34 -7.37 8.21
CA GLU A 298 18.80 -8.45 7.38
C GLU A 298 19.90 -9.13 6.54
N LEU A 299 19.88 -10.46 6.52
CA LEU A 299 20.76 -11.32 5.76
C LEU A 299 19.98 -12.11 4.73
N ARG A 300 20.61 -12.31 3.58
CA ARG A 300 20.22 -13.27 2.55
C ARG A 300 21.46 -13.99 2.05
N ASP A 301 21.45 -15.32 2.04
CA ASP A 301 22.58 -16.16 1.63
C ASP A 301 23.90 -15.84 2.35
N GLY A 302 23.81 -15.45 3.63
CA GLY A 302 24.94 -15.11 4.49
C GLY A 302 25.54 -13.73 4.20
N LYS A 303 24.86 -12.88 3.43
CA LYS A 303 25.29 -11.51 3.11
C LYS A 303 24.28 -10.47 3.59
N PRO A 304 24.74 -9.26 3.94
CA PRO A 304 23.86 -8.12 4.14
C PRO A 304 22.88 -7.93 2.97
N HIS A 305 21.59 -7.99 3.23
CA HIS A 305 20.56 -7.81 2.21
C HIS A 305 19.26 -7.33 2.84
N GLY A 306 18.69 -6.22 2.36
CA GLY A 306 17.60 -5.53 3.04
C GLY A 306 18.12 -4.43 3.98
N HIS A 307 17.37 -4.06 5.01
CA HIS A 307 17.76 -2.96 5.88
C HIS A 307 18.80 -3.40 6.92
N GLY A 308 19.82 -2.58 7.16
CA GLY A 308 20.81 -2.87 8.18
C GLY A 308 21.64 -1.67 8.60
N LYS A 309 22.50 -1.92 9.58
CA LYS A 309 23.41 -0.95 10.16
C LYS A 309 24.83 -1.44 10.02
N TRP A 310 25.70 -0.59 9.49
CA TRP A 310 27.15 -0.72 9.50
C TRP A 310 27.73 0.23 10.55
N THR A 311 28.56 -0.30 11.45
CA THR A 311 29.34 0.51 12.39
C THR A 311 30.81 0.28 12.09
N ASP A 312 31.55 1.31 11.69
CA ASP A 312 32.99 1.14 11.48
C ASP A 312 33.79 1.10 12.79
N ASP A 313 35.09 0.82 12.68
CA ASP A 313 36.02 0.71 13.79
C ASP A 313 36.18 1.99 14.62
N LYS A 314 35.78 3.14 14.06
CA LYS A 314 35.79 4.45 14.73
C LYS A 314 34.44 4.81 15.35
N GLY A 315 33.46 3.90 15.30
CA GLY A 315 32.13 4.10 15.87
C GLY A 315 31.18 4.89 14.96
N PHE A 316 31.56 5.17 13.73
CA PHE A 316 30.69 5.83 12.76
C PHE A 316 29.61 4.88 12.30
N VAL A 317 28.36 5.32 12.34
CA VAL A 317 27.22 4.50 11.98
C VAL A 317 26.65 4.91 10.63
N ARG A 318 26.31 3.92 9.80
CA ARG A 318 25.54 4.05 8.57
C ARG A 318 24.39 3.06 8.60
N GLU A 319 23.16 3.57 8.58
CA GLU A 319 21.95 2.76 8.61
C GLU A 319 21.14 2.99 7.33
N GLY A 320 20.88 1.91 6.58
CA GLY A 320 20.28 1.99 5.25
C GLY A 320 20.11 0.62 4.60
N ASN A 321 19.86 0.58 3.30
CA ASN A 321 19.62 -0.66 2.57
C ASN A 321 20.92 -1.27 2.02
N PHE A 322 20.98 -2.60 2.09
CA PHE A 322 22.06 -3.40 1.56
C PHE A 322 21.55 -4.34 0.46
N VAL A 323 22.32 -4.50 -0.60
CA VAL A 323 22.03 -5.46 -1.68
C VAL A 323 23.26 -6.32 -1.90
N ASP A 324 23.14 -7.59 -1.54
CA ASP A 324 24.17 -8.63 -1.72
C ASP A 324 25.54 -8.25 -1.11
N GLY A 325 25.48 -7.67 0.07
CA GLY A 325 26.62 -7.25 0.87
C GLY A 325 27.03 -5.80 0.71
N LYS A 326 26.37 -5.05 -0.18
CA LYS A 326 26.81 -3.70 -0.55
C LYS A 326 25.81 -2.66 -0.12
N MET A 327 26.29 -1.50 0.31
CA MET A 327 25.47 -0.32 0.57
C MET A 327 24.83 0.16 -0.72
N GLU A 328 23.51 0.28 -0.71
CA GLU A 328 22.71 0.67 -1.87
C GLU A 328 21.57 1.61 -1.42
N GLY A 329 21.45 2.76 -2.06
CA GLY A 329 20.43 3.75 -1.73
C GLY A 329 20.83 4.66 -0.57
N HIS A 330 19.84 5.04 0.25
CA HIS A 330 19.99 6.09 1.27
C HIS A 330 20.38 5.52 2.62
N PHE A 331 21.24 6.27 3.29
CA PHE A 331 21.77 5.94 4.59
C PHE A 331 21.64 7.14 5.52
N VAL A 332 21.05 6.91 6.69
CA VAL A 332 21.17 7.82 7.82
C VAL A 332 22.49 7.51 8.49
N CYS A 333 23.36 8.51 8.55
CA CYS A 333 24.70 8.40 9.12
C CYS A 333 24.77 9.23 10.38
N PHE A 334 25.48 8.73 11.40
CA PHE A 334 25.66 9.47 12.64
C PHE A 334 26.94 9.08 13.37
N ASP A 335 27.46 10.04 14.13
CA ASP A 335 28.60 9.92 15.03
C ASP A 335 28.31 10.62 16.37
N GLU A 336 29.34 10.87 17.19
CA GLU A 336 29.20 11.57 18.47
C GLU A 336 28.81 13.06 18.35
N VAL A 337 28.92 13.65 17.16
CA VAL A 337 28.80 15.10 16.90
C VAL A 337 27.49 15.44 16.17
N GLY A 338 26.89 14.50 15.43
CA GLY A 338 25.59 14.71 14.80
C GLY A 338 25.13 13.60 13.85
N SER A 339 24.07 13.88 13.09
CA SER A 339 23.51 12.98 12.07
C SER A 339 23.32 13.69 10.73
N TRP A 340 23.46 12.95 9.63
CA TRP A 340 23.32 13.42 8.25
C TRP A 340 22.93 12.27 7.33
N ASN A 341 22.68 12.57 6.05
CA ASN A 341 22.29 11.56 5.07
C ASN A 341 23.38 11.32 4.04
N GLU A 342 23.53 10.07 3.59
CA GLU A 342 24.46 9.68 2.54
C GLU A 342 23.73 8.81 1.52
N LYS A 343 24.18 8.84 0.27
CA LYS A 343 23.67 7.95 -0.79
C LYS A 343 24.79 7.10 -1.35
N TYR A 344 24.52 5.81 -1.49
CA TYR A 344 25.45 4.81 -1.98
C TYR A 344 24.90 4.10 -3.22
N ILE A 345 25.78 3.79 -4.16
CA ILE A 345 25.53 2.82 -5.23
C ILE A 345 26.73 1.88 -5.23
N ASN A 346 26.49 0.59 -4.97
CA ASN A 346 27.53 -0.43 -5.02
C ASN A 346 28.75 -0.06 -4.16
N ASP A 347 28.50 0.30 -2.89
CA ASP A 347 29.46 0.80 -1.88
C ASP A 347 30.12 2.15 -2.17
N LYS A 348 29.86 2.75 -3.34
CA LYS A 348 30.38 4.08 -3.67
C LYS A 348 29.42 5.13 -3.18
N ARG A 349 29.89 5.96 -2.25
CA ARG A 349 29.19 7.18 -1.85
C ARG A 349 29.12 8.13 -3.04
N ILE A 350 27.91 8.54 -3.39
CA ILE A 350 27.65 9.47 -4.50
C ILE A 350 27.08 10.82 -4.03
N PHE A 351 26.80 10.97 -2.72
CA PHE A 351 26.27 12.21 -2.14
C PHE A 351 26.68 12.36 -0.65
N LYS A 352 26.83 13.60 -0.17
CA LYS A 352 27.08 13.97 1.25
C LYS A 352 26.07 15.00 1.71
#